data_AF-V2XU22-F1
#
_entry.id   AF-V2XU22-F1
#
_cell.length_a   1.000
_cell.length_b   1.000
_cell.length_c   1.000
_cell.angle_alpha   90.00
_cell.angle_beta   90.00
_cell.angle_gamma   90.00
#
_symmetry.space_group_name_H-M   'P 1'
#
loop_
_entity.id
_entity.type
_entity.pdbx_description
1 polymer ?
#
loop_
_entity_poly.entity_id
_entity_poly.type
_entity_poly.pdbx_seq_one_letter_code
_entity_poly.pdbx_strand_id
1 'polypeptide(L)'
;MDICSIPSNADIAGLGVRIATYMQACAAIAIIPIPVLHYHTHIPWKKLLILAFRPLDFSSEGHPDHSLVEQVIALLRRWESTFAGLRSGLFITSVSVLLAAVIQAHTKEGLTVYHGLITMNLALLNVLSLSYIACAEIVLGLHRPHFWRKTILLLLSHLAHTVLVGSFGLWFWSRQSRFEDYSVGSECVTKTLYWFFIPVDSHNTHLRKFFLAYNGFFVYLGLGLLINVLILELLIFTLMAPLSLPSLFAFILYWYVERSMRRARARVLPLHQCIMVVPFVIGPLLFVFFFIYSTEQTIRLNRAALKDAGEESWSYGQTLAVVTASVSVGMLLVKIMKIRKSDRKERRNKASTDTEASAGCCFTARQFRQLEN
;
A
#
# COMPACT_ATOMS: atom_id res chain seq x y z
N MET A 1 -23.77 -4.59 -36.94
CA MET A 1 -24.02 -5.22 -35.64
C MET A 1 -24.22 -4.10 -34.66
N ASP A 2 -25.39 -4.02 -34.05
CA ASP A 2 -25.70 -2.99 -33.06
C ASP A 2 -24.88 -3.23 -31.79
N ILE A 3 -24.52 -2.15 -31.10
CA ILE A 3 -23.76 -2.20 -29.86
C ILE A 3 -24.75 -2.36 -28.70
N CYS A 4 -24.55 -3.39 -27.88
CA CYS A 4 -25.45 -3.69 -26.78
C CYS A 4 -25.19 -2.75 -25.61
N SER A 5 -26.27 -2.25 -25.01
CA SER A 5 -26.18 -1.51 -23.78
C SER A 5 -25.80 -2.43 -22.63
N ILE A 6 -24.80 -2.06 -21.85
CA ILE A 6 -24.38 -2.70 -20.62
C ILE A 6 -25.37 -2.28 -19.51
N PRO A 7 -26.07 -3.20 -18.84
CA PRO A 7 -26.94 -2.85 -17.70
C PRO A 7 -26.11 -2.27 -16.56
N SER A 8 -26.60 -1.27 -15.84
CA SER A 8 -25.89 -0.78 -14.64
C SER A 8 -25.91 -1.83 -13.51
N ASN A 9 -24.83 -1.87 -12.72
CA ASN A 9 -24.84 -2.56 -11.42
C ASN A 9 -24.09 -1.72 -10.37
N ALA A 10 -24.89 -1.05 -9.53
CA ALA A 10 -24.39 -0.24 -8.43
C ALA A 10 -23.58 -1.07 -7.41
N ASP A 11 -23.97 -2.30 -7.10
CA ASP A 11 -23.33 -3.08 -6.03
C ASP A 11 -21.91 -3.60 -6.38
N ILE A 12 -21.51 -3.52 -7.66
CA ILE A 12 -20.16 -3.87 -8.11
C ILE A 12 -19.37 -2.65 -8.57
N ALA A 13 -19.90 -1.90 -9.55
CA ALA A 13 -19.20 -0.79 -10.17
C ALA A 13 -19.64 0.57 -9.63
N GLY A 14 -20.62 0.59 -8.74
CA GLY A 14 -21.20 1.85 -8.31
C GLY A 14 -20.27 2.67 -7.42
N LEU A 15 -20.58 3.96 -7.37
CA LEU A 15 -19.69 4.99 -6.84
C LEU A 15 -19.25 4.73 -5.39
N GLY A 16 -20.16 4.28 -4.52
CA GLY A 16 -19.84 4.05 -3.11
C GLY A 16 -18.86 2.88 -2.88
N VAL A 17 -18.97 1.79 -3.64
CA VAL A 17 -18.02 0.66 -3.57
C VAL A 17 -16.61 1.11 -3.94
N ARG A 18 -16.51 1.89 -5.02
CA ARG A 18 -15.24 2.45 -5.50
C ARG A 18 -14.63 3.40 -4.48
N ILE A 19 -15.38 4.40 -4.00
CA ILE A 19 -14.91 5.36 -2.99
C ILE A 19 -14.42 4.64 -1.73
N ALA A 20 -15.20 3.69 -1.20
CA ALA A 20 -14.83 2.95 -0.01
C ALA A 20 -13.51 2.18 -0.20
N THR A 21 -13.36 1.49 -1.34
CA THR A 21 -12.14 0.75 -1.70
C THR A 21 -10.95 1.69 -1.85
N TYR A 22 -11.11 2.81 -2.56
CA TYR A 22 -10.05 3.79 -2.76
C TYR A 22 -9.61 4.43 -1.44
N MET A 23 -10.55 4.79 -0.57
CA MET A 23 -10.24 5.34 0.76
C MET A 23 -9.42 4.36 1.60
N GLN A 24 -9.81 3.09 1.64
CA GLN A 24 -9.09 2.06 2.39
C GLN A 24 -7.69 1.82 1.82
N ALA A 25 -7.55 1.71 0.49
CA ALA A 25 -6.26 1.55 -0.18
C ALA A 25 -5.32 2.73 0.07
N CYS A 26 -5.83 3.96 -0.06
CA CYS A 26 -5.06 5.18 0.22
C CYS A 26 -4.62 5.26 1.69
N ALA A 27 -5.50 4.90 2.63
CA ALA A 27 -5.16 4.88 4.05
C ALA A 27 -4.09 3.82 4.40
N ALA A 28 -4.18 2.65 3.77
CA ALA A 28 -3.22 1.56 3.91
C ALA A 28 -1.82 1.91 3.41
N ILE A 29 -1.72 2.72 2.35
CA ILE A 29 -0.43 3.20 1.87
C ILE A 29 0.05 4.40 2.67
N ALA A 30 -0.83 5.36 2.99
CA ALA A 30 -0.44 6.57 3.70
C ALA A 30 0.14 6.29 5.10
N ILE A 31 -0.23 5.17 5.72
CA ILE A 31 0.28 4.78 7.05
C ILE A 31 1.73 4.27 7.01
N ILE A 32 2.23 3.77 5.88
CA ILE A 32 3.57 3.16 5.78
C ILE A 32 4.70 4.22 5.81
N PRO A 33 4.59 5.35 5.07
CA PRO A 33 5.58 6.42 5.13
C PRO A 33 5.64 7.10 6.49
N ILE A 34 4.57 7.08 7.30
CA ILE A 34 4.54 7.85 8.55
C ILE A 34 5.60 7.36 9.55
N PRO A 35 5.71 6.06 9.89
CA PRO A 35 6.81 5.54 10.68
C PRO A 35 8.17 5.79 10.03
N VAL A 36 8.29 5.60 8.71
CA VAL A 36 9.56 5.77 7.97
C VAL A 36 10.04 7.22 8.00
N LEU A 37 9.16 8.18 7.74
CA LEU A 37 9.43 9.62 7.77
C LEU A 37 9.67 10.11 9.20
N HIS A 38 8.86 9.65 10.17
CA HIS A 38 9.09 9.95 11.58
C HIS A 38 10.47 9.46 12.02
N TYR A 39 10.83 8.23 11.62
CA TYR A 39 12.15 7.67 11.88
C TYR A 39 13.27 8.47 11.20
N HIS A 40 13.10 8.85 9.94
CA HIS A 40 14.09 9.65 9.19
C HIS A 40 14.39 10.99 9.88
N THR A 41 13.41 11.60 10.55
CA THR A 41 13.64 12.85 11.30
C THR A 41 14.41 12.65 12.61
N HIS A 42 14.44 11.44 13.15
CA HIS A 42 14.97 11.16 14.48
C HIS A 42 16.24 10.31 14.48
N ILE A 43 16.43 9.45 13.48
CA ILE A 43 17.49 8.47 13.48
C ILE A 43 18.17 8.40 12.10
N PRO A 44 19.50 8.55 12.03
CA PRO A 44 20.22 8.51 10.77
C PRO A 44 20.14 7.11 10.14
N TRP A 45 19.65 7.05 8.89
CA TRP A 45 19.43 5.83 8.11
C TRP A 45 20.64 4.89 8.01
N LYS A 46 21.86 5.39 8.19
CA LYS A 46 23.06 4.54 8.34
C LYS A 46 22.87 3.49 9.42
N LYS A 47 22.29 3.85 10.58
CA LYS A 47 22.03 2.90 11.66
C LYS A 47 20.95 1.88 11.27
N LEU A 48 19.93 2.28 10.52
CA LEU A 48 18.83 1.40 10.11
C LEU A 48 19.21 0.44 8.97
N LEU A 49 20.01 0.89 7.99
CA LEU A 49 20.59 0.01 6.96
C LEU A 49 21.58 -0.99 7.56
N ILE A 50 22.41 -0.55 8.51
CA ILE A 50 23.29 -1.46 9.24
C ILE A 50 22.47 -2.51 10.00
N LEU A 51 21.31 -2.15 10.56
CA LEU A 51 20.39 -3.08 11.23
C LEU A 51 19.70 -4.05 10.25
N ALA A 52 19.26 -3.57 9.08
CA ALA A 52 18.53 -4.38 8.10
C ALA A 52 19.45 -5.34 7.32
N PHE A 53 20.71 -4.95 7.09
CA PHE A 53 21.65 -5.69 6.25
C PHE A 53 22.85 -6.26 7.01
N ARG A 54 22.99 -6.06 8.33
CA ARG A 54 23.94 -6.88 9.09
C ARG A 54 23.44 -8.33 9.06
N PRO A 55 24.25 -9.28 8.59
CA PRO A 55 23.99 -10.67 8.93
C PRO A 55 23.89 -10.76 10.45
N LEU A 56 22.91 -11.51 10.94
CA LEU A 56 22.71 -11.82 12.36
C LEU A 56 23.88 -12.66 12.87
N ASP A 57 25.08 -12.08 12.91
CA ASP A 57 26.22 -12.63 13.63
C ASP A 57 25.96 -12.41 15.11
N PHE A 58 25.34 -13.42 15.72
CA PHE A 58 25.05 -13.48 17.15
C PHE A 58 26.32 -13.52 18.04
N SER A 59 27.53 -13.52 17.48
CA SER A 59 28.78 -13.75 18.22
C SER A 59 29.63 -12.51 18.52
N SER A 60 29.29 -11.33 17.99
CA SER A 60 30.08 -10.11 18.25
C SER A 60 29.46 -9.28 19.38
N GLU A 61 30.12 -9.24 20.54
CA GLU A 61 29.81 -8.45 21.76
C GLU A 61 29.75 -6.92 21.56
N GLY A 62 29.79 -6.42 20.32
CA GLY A 62 29.50 -5.03 20.02
C GLY A 62 28.01 -4.76 20.14
N HIS A 63 27.52 -4.52 21.37
CA HIS A 63 26.13 -4.16 21.68
C HIS A 63 25.55 -3.22 20.61
N PRO A 64 24.67 -3.71 19.72
CA PRO A 64 23.89 -2.81 18.90
C PRO A 64 23.11 -1.90 19.85
N ASP A 65 22.85 -0.68 19.40
CA ASP A 65 22.17 0.38 20.13
C ASP A 65 20.73 -0.09 20.47
N HIS A 66 20.59 -0.91 21.52
CA HIS A 66 19.37 -1.61 21.92
C HIS A 66 18.23 -0.61 22.17
N SER A 67 18.61 0.61 22.56
CA SER A 67 17.76 1.77 22.73
C SER A 67 16.95 2.13 21.48
N LEU A 68 17.52 1.98 20.30
CA LEU A 68 16.96 2.44 19.03
C LEU A 68 15.99 1.40 18.46
N VAL A 69 16.30 0.12 18.59
CA VAL A 69 15.39 -0.98 18.25
C VAL A 69 14.16 -0.93 19.17
N GLU A 70 14.34 -0.70 20.47
CA GLU A 70 13.24 -0.55 21.42
C GLU A 70 12.34 0.66 21.10
N GLN A 71 12.91 1.80 20.73
CA GLN A 71 12.12 2.98 20.31
C GLN A 71 11.26 2.70 19.07
N VAL A 72 11.81 2.01 18.07
CA VAL A 72 11.06 1.58 16.89
C VAL A 72 9.94 0.65 17.29
N ILE A 73 10.25 -0.40 18.06
CA ILE A 73 9.27 -1.39 18.51
C ILE A 73 8.14 -0.72 19.31
N ALA A 74 8.46 0.24 20.17
CA ALA A 74 7.49 0.98 20.98
C ALA A 74 6.56 1.83 20.10
N LEU A 75 7.11 2.56 19.12
CA LEU A 75 6.33 3.35 18.17
C LEU A 75 5.40 2.46 17.34
N LEU A 76 5.90 1.33 16.85
CA LEU A 76 5.14 0.37 16.05
C LEU A 76 4.04 -0.33 16.83
N ARG A 77 4.29 -0.65 18.10
CA ARG A 77 3.26 -1.19 18.98
C ARG A 77 2.08 -0.22 19.09
N ARG A 78 2.32 1.08 19.00
CA ARG A 78 1.23 2.05 18.91
C ARG A 78 0.41 1.83 17.65
N TRP A 79 0.97 1.43 16.52
CA TRP A 79 0.27 1.27 15.22
C TRP A 79 -0.39 -0.09 14.98
N GLU A 80 -0.02 -1.12 15.73
CA GLU A 80 -0.48 -2.51 15.54
C GLU A 80 -2.02 -2.64 15.40
N SER A 81 -2.80 -1.99 16.26
CA SER A 81 -4.26 -2.05 16.17
C SER A 81 -4.84 -1.40 14.90
N THR A 82 -4.11 -0.42 14.34
CA THR A 82 -4.53 0.26 13.11
C THR A 82 -4.21 -0.56 11.88
N PHE A 83 -3.03 -1.20 11.83
CA PHE A 83 -2.72 -2.16 10.78
C PHE A 83 -3.70 -3.33 10.78
N ALA A 84 -4.02 -3.87 11.96
CA ALA A 84 -5.03 -4.92 12.09
C ALA A 84 -6.40 -4.49 11.54
N GLY A 85 -6.87 -3.28 11.90
CA GLY A 85 -8.15 -2.75 11.41
C GLY A 85 -8.17 -2.50 9.90
N LEU A 86 -7.13 -1.87 9.34
CA LEU A 86 -7.02 -1.63 7.89
C LEU A 86 -6.95 -2.95 7.11
N ARG A 87 -6.17 -3.91 7.61
CA ARG A 87 -6.04 -5.25 7.02
C ARG A 87 -7.39 -5.96 6.96
N SER A 88 -8.10 -6.02 8.09
CA SER A 88 -9.43 -6.64 8.14
C SER A 88 -10.41 -5.92 7.20
N GLY A 89 -10.39 -4.59 7.16
CA GLY A 89 -11.21 -3.79 6.25
C GLY A 89 -10.95 -4.13 4.79
N LEU A 90 -9.70 -4.07 4.33
CA LEU A 90 -9.31 -4.37 2.96
C LEU A 90 -9.67 -5.82 2.56
N PHE A 91 -9.42 -6.78 3.44
CA PHE A 91 -9.72 -8.18 3.20
C PHE A 91 -11.24 -8.39 3.05
N ILE A 92 -12.03 -7.89 3.99
CA ILE A 92 -13.50 -8.02 3.97
C ILE A 92 -14.07 -7.33 2.73
N THR A 93 -13.66 -6.09 2.45
CA THR A 93 -14.12 -5.36 1.26
C THR A 93 -13.83 -6.15 -0.01
N SER A 94 -12.61 -6.68 -0.16
CA SER A 94 -12.25 -7.42 -1.36
C SER A 94 -13.00 -8.74 -1.50
N VAL A 95 -13.17 -9.50 -0.41
CA VAL A 95 -13.93 -10.76 -0.44
C VAL A 95 -15.40 -10.48 -0.77
N SER A 96 -15.98 -9.42 -0.20
CA SER A 96 -17.35 -9.01 -0.49
C SER A 96 -17.56 -8.66 -1.96
N VAL A 97 -16.65 -7.88 -2.57
CA VAL A 97 -16.74 -7.52 -4.00
C VAL A 97 -16.61 -8.75 -4.91
N LEU A 98 -15.70 -9.68 -4.60
CA LEU A 98 -15.56 -10.93 -5.36
C LEU A 98 -16.79 -11.83 -5.21
N LEU A 99 -17.31 -11.96 -3.98
CA LEU A 99 -18.50 -12.76 -3.72
C LEU A 99 -19.73 -12.17 -4.41
N ALA A 100 -19.89 -10.85 -4.39
CA ALA A 100 -20.95 -10.17 -5.12
C ALA A 100 -20.88 -10.47 -6.63
N ALA A 101 -19.69 -10.38 -7.23
CA ALA A 101 -19.49 -10.70 -8.65
C ALA A 101 -19.79 -12.18 -8.97
N VAL A 102 -19.38 -13.11 -8.10
CA VAL A 102 -19.68 -14.54 -8.28
C VAL A 102 -21.18 -14.80 -8.17
N ILE A 103 -21.85 -14.23 -7.16
CA ILE A 103 -23.31 -14.36 -6.99
C ILE A 103 -24.00 -13.83 -8.24
N GLN A 104 -23.66 -12.62 -8.68
CA GLN A 104 -24.30 -11.98 -9.82
C GLN A 104 -24.11 -12.81 -11.11
N ALA A 105 -22.92 -13.36 -11.34
CA ALA A 105 -22.68 -14.24 -12.50
C ALA A 105 -23.54 -15.51 -12.54
N HIS A 106 -24.16 -15.87 -11.42
CA HIS A 106 -25.08 -16.99 -11.29
C HIS A 106 -26.55 -16.57 -11.17
N THR A 107 -26.86 -15.27 -11.07
CA THR A 107 -28.25 -14.79 -11.14
C THR A 107 -28.70 -14.66 -12.59
N LYS A 108 -30.01 -14.45 -12.79
CA LYS A 108 -30.59 -14.11 -14.10
C LYS A 108 -30.05 -12.78 -14.63
N GLU A 109 -29.63 -11.91 -13.72
CA GLU A 109 -28.96 -10.65 -14.01
C GLU A 109 -27.45 -10.82 -14.22
N GLY A 110 -26.93 -12.04 -14.40
CA GLY A 110 -25.55 -12.39 -14.81
C GLY A 110 -24.39 -11.49 -14.35
N LEU A 111 -23.25 -11.57 -15.03
CA LEU A 111 -22.14 -10.64 -14.81
C LEU A 111 -21.63 -10.25 -16.18
N THR A 112 -21.50 -8.95 -16.45
CA THR A 112 -20.95 -8.52 -17.75
C THR A 112 -19.43 -8.48 -17.69
N VAL A 113 -18.77 -8.56 -18.85
CA VAL A 113 -17.30 -8.40 -18.95
C VAL A 113 -16.84 -7.11 -18.27
N TYR A 114 -17.56 -6.02 -18.47
CA TYR A 114 -17.30 -4.73 -17.84
C TYR A 114 -17.29 -4.81 -16.29
N HIS A 115 -18.32 -5.37 -15.67
CA HIS A 115 -18.39 -5.50 -14.21
C HIS A 115 -17.31 -6.45 -13.66
N GLY A 116 -17.01 -7.53 -14.39
CA GLY A 116 -15.92 -8.44 -14.04
C GLY A 116 -14.55 -7.77 -14.03
N LEU A 117 -14.27 -6.91 -15.02
CA LEU A 117 -13.01 -6.13 -15.08
C LEU A 117 -12.89 -5.14 -13.93
N ILE A 118 -13.98 -4.43 -13.58
CA ILE A 118 -14.01 -3.49 -12.45
C ILE A 118 -13.76 -4.25 -11.14
N THR A 119 -14.49 -5.35 -10.93
CA THR A 119 -14.33 -6.23 -9.76
C THR A 119 -12.89 -6.68 -9.62
N MET A 120 -12.27 -7.14 -10.70
CA MET A 120 -10.89 -7.60 -10.71
C MET A 120 -9.92 -6.47 -10.34
N ASN A 121 -10.06 -5.28 -10.93
CA ASN A 121 -9.21 -4.13 -10.59
C ASN A 121 -9.35 -3.71 -9.12
N LEU A 122 -10.58 -3.64 -8.58
CA LEU A 122 -10.83 -3.30 -7.18
C LEU A 122 -10.26 -4.37 -6.23
N ALA A 123 -10.38 -5.64 -6.57
CA ALA A 123 -9.82 -6.74 -5.79
C ALA A 123 -8.28 -6.72 -5.80
N LEU A 124 -7.67 -6.52 -6.97
CA LEU A 124 -6.21 -6.37 -7.11
C LEU A 124 -5.68 -5.15 -6.34
N LEU A 125 -6.40 -4.02 -6.36
CA LEU A 125 -6.07 -2.84 -5.58
C LEU A 125 -6.02 -3.13 -4.06
N ASN A 126 -6.98 -3.93 -3.56
CA ASN A 126 -6.98 -4.34 -2.16
C ASN A 126 -5.85 -5.33 -1.84
N VAL A 127 -5.59 -6.30 -2.72
CA VAL A 127 -4.46 -7.24 -2.57
C VAL A 127 -3.15 -6.47 -2.48
N LEU A 128 -2.92 -5.54 -3.40
CA LEU A 128 -1.72 -4.71 -3.43
C LEU A 128 -1.55 -3.93 -2.13
N SER A 129 -2.62 -3.27 -1.68
CA SER A 129 -2.63 -2.50 -0.44
C SER A 129 -2.33 -3.38 0.78
N LEU A 130 -2.84 -4.61 0.80
CA LEU A 130 -2.57 -5.60 1.84
C LEU A 130 -1.13 -6.12 1.79
N SER A 131 -0.56 -6.34 0.61
CA SER A 131 0.85 -6.72 0.44
C SER A 131 1.75 -5.67 1.11
N TYR A 132 1.43 -4.39 0.93
CA TYR A 132 2.20 -3.30 1.52
C TYR A 132 2.10 -3.24 3.04
N ILE A 133 0.90 -3.42 3.61
CA ILE A 133 0.75 -3.56 5.07
C ILE A 133 1.55 -4.77 5.56
N ALA A 134 1.47 -5.91 4.86
CA ALA A 134 2.16 -7.12 5.26
C ALA A 134 3.68 -6.96 5.23
N CYS A 135 4.23 -6.35 4.16
CA CYS A 135 5.65 -6.02 4.06
C CYS A 135 6.08 -5.09 5.20
N ALA A 136 5.30 -4.06 5.50
CA ALA A 136 5.56 -3.19 6.64
C ALA A 136 5.58 -4.00 7.94
N GLU A 137 4.56 -4.79 8.25
CA GLU A 137 4.52 -5.60 9.48
C GLU A 137 5.68 -6.61 9.56
N ILE A 138 6.10 -7.21 8.44
CA ILE A 138 7.22 -8.15 8.40
C ILE A 138 8.54 -7.44 8.72
N VAL A 139 8.84 -6.36 8.01
CA VAL A 139 10.06 -5.56 8.23
C VAL A 139 10.14 -5.08 9.68
N LEU A 140 8.99 -4.72 10.23
CA LEU A 140 8.87 -4.13 11.56
C LEU A 140 8.84 -5.18 12.69
N GLY A 141 8.49 -6.43 12.39
CA GLY A 141 8.34 -7.48 13.38
C GLY A 141 9.49 -8.48 13.46
N LEU A 142 10.45 -8.47 12.53
CA LEU A 142 11.64 -9.34 12.50
C LEU A 142 12.39 -9.47 13.84
N HIS A 143 12.30 -8.47 14.73
CA HIS A 143 12.96 -8.47 16.04
C HIS A 143 12.12 -9.02 17.21
N ARG A 144 10.87 -9.45 17.02
CA ARG A 144 10.03 -9.94 18.13
C ARG A 144 10.10 -11.47 18.29
N PRO A 145 10.29 -12.01 19.50
CA PRO A 145 10.37 -13.47 19.72
C PRO A 145 9.05 -14.21 19.42
N HIS A 146 7.90 -13.54 19.51
CA HIS A 146 6.57 -14.09 19.17
C HIS A 146 6.08 -13.69 17.77
N PHE A 147 6.97 -13.15 16.93
CA PHE A 147 6.66 -12.66 15.58
C PHE A 147 6.05 -13.75 14.70
N TRP A 148 6.65 -14.95 14.71
CA TRP A 148 6.33 -16.02 13.78
C TRP A 148 4.84 -16.41 13.74
N ARG A 149 4.17 -16.53 14.90
CA ARG A 149 2.75 -16.91 14.91
C ARG A 149 1.84 -15.87 14.24
N LYS A 150 2.06 -14.58 14.54
CA LYS A 150 1.26 -13.49 13.95
C LYS A 150 1.58 -13.33 12.47
N THR A 151 2.86 -13.42 12.11
CA THR A 151 3.32 -13.32 10.73
C THR A 151 2.80 -14.46 9.88
N ILE A 152 2.77 -15.70 10.39
CA ILE A 152 2.19 -16.84 9.67
C ILE A 152 0.69 -16.60 9.41
N LEU A 153 -0.07 -16.16 10.41
CA LEU A 153 -1.50 -15.86 10.22
C LEU A 153 -1.73 -14.73 9.22
N LEU A 154 -0.89 -13.70 9.25
CA LEU A 154 -0.91 -12.60 8.29
C LEU A 154 -0.62 -13.09 6.86
N LEU A 155 0.44 -13.88 6.70
CA LEU A 155 0.84 -14.47 5.43
C LEU A 155 -0.24 -15.41 4.89
N LEU A 156 -0.85 -16.23 5.75
CA LEU A 156 -1.94 -17.13 5.36
C LEU A 156 -3.19 -16.35 4.93
N SER A 157 -3.55 -15.30 5.65
CA SER A 157 -4.68 -14.43 5.28
C SER A 157 -4.43 -13.74 3.94
N HIS A 158 -3.22 -13.22 3.74
CA HIS A 158 -2.83 -12.61 2.47
C HIS A 158 -2.80 -13.64 1.34
N LEU A 159 -2.24 -14.82 1.59
CA LEU A 159 -2.20 -15.91 0.62
C LEU A 159 -3.62 -16.33 0.21
N ALA A 160 -4.49 -16.58 1.18
CA ALA A 160 -5.89 -16.91 0.92
C ALA A 160 -6.55 -15.83 0.06
N HIS A 161 -6.31 -14.56 0.35
CA HIS A 161 -6.83 -13.46 -0.45
C HIS A 161 -6.28 -13.44 -1.88
N THR A 162 -4.96 -13.55 -2.04
CA THR A 162 -4.33 -13.60 -3.38
C THR A 162 -4.87 -14.76 -4.20
N VAL A 163 -5.04 -15.93 -3.59
CA VAL A 163 -5.60 -17.11 -4.25
C VAL A 163 -7.04 -16.85 -4.66
N LEU A 164 -7.88 -16.26 -3.79
CA LEU A 164 -9.26 -15.91 -4.15
C LEU A 164 -9.33 -14.96 -5.35
N VAL A 165 -8.51 -13.90 -5.37
CA VAL A 165 -8.47 -12.94 -6.48
C VAL A 165 -7.98 -13.61 -7.76
N GLY A 166 -6.90 -14.39 -7.67
CA GLY A 166 -6.35 -15.15 -8.79
C GLY A 166 -7.33 -16.18 -9.35
N SER A 167 -8.02 -16.92 -8.48
CA SER A 167 -9.04 -17.89 -8.86
C SER A 167 -10.20 -17.22 -9.57
N PHE A 168 -10.68 -16.08 -9.07
CA PHE A 168 -11.70 -15.28 -9.75
C PHE A 168 -11.21 -14.82 -11.11
N GLY A 169 -9.99 -14.27 -11.21
CA GLY A 169 -9.43 -13.83 -12.48
C GLY A 169 -9.26 -14.96 -13.49
N LEU A 170 -8.76 -16.13 -13.06
CA LEU A 170 -8.68 -17.32 -13.92
C LEU A 170 -10.05 -17.76 -14.41
N TRP A 171 -11.05 -17.81 -13.53
CA TRP A 171 -12.42 -18.16 -13.90
C TRP A 171 -13.01 -17.15 -14.89
N PHE A 172 -12.86 -15.86 -14.61
CA PHE A 172 -13.33 -14.77 -15.47
C PHE A 172 -12.69 -14.83 -16.87
N TRP A 173 -11.35 -14.83 -16.95
CA TRP A 173 -10.63 -14.82 -18.22
C TRP A 173 -10.70 -16.16 -18.96
N SER A 174 -10.87 -17.30 -18.28
CA SER A 174 -11.02 -18.59 -18.97
C SER A 174 -12.39 -18.73 -19.63
N ARG A 175 -13.44 -18.11 -19.07
CA ARG A 175 -14.82 -18.21 -19.56
C ARG A 175 -15.40 -16.86 -19.98
N GLN A 176 -14.58 -15.99 -20.54
CA GLN A 176 -14.98 -14.62 -20.92
C GLN A 176 -16.27 -14.59 -21.75
N SER A 177 -16.40 -15.51 -22.72
CA SER A 177 -17.58 -15.62 -23.58
C SER A 177 -18.90 -15.79 -22.81
N ARG A 178 -18.88 -16.47 -21.66
CA ARG A 178 -20.08 -16.62 -20.81
C ARG A 178 -20.60 -15.27 -20.28
N PHE A 179 -19.71 -14.30 -20.10
CA PHE A 179 -20.04 -12.95 -19.62
C PHE A 179 -20.35 -11.99 -20.77
N GLU A 180 -20.06 -12.40 -22.02
CA GLU A 180 -20.49 -11.74 -23.26
C GLU A 180 -21.91 -12.18 -23.62
N ASP A 181 -22.21 -13.48 -23.42
CA ASP A 181 -23.50 -14.14 -23.64
C ASP A 181 -24.61 -13.66 -22.71
N TYR A 182 -24.40 -12.63 -21.91
CA TYR A 182 -25.48 -11.96 -21.18
C TYR A 182 -26.65 -11.56 -22.13
N SER A 183 -26.33 -11.42 -23.41
CA SER A 183 -27.23 -11.33 -24.55
C SER A 183 -27.87 -12.66 -24.99
N VAL A 184 -28.14 -13.66 -24.12
CA VAL A 184 -28.84 -14.89 -24.55
C VAL A 184 -30.20 -14.51 -25.15
N GLY A 185 -30.26 -14.45 -26.49
CA GLY A 185 -31.43 -14.00 -27.26
C GLY A 185 -31.28 -12.68 -28.02
N SER A 186 -30.20 -11.91 -27.85
CA SER A 186 -29.92 -10.71 -28.67
C SER A 186 -28.64 -10.89 -29.50
N GLU A 187 -28.73 -10.64 -30.81
CA GLU A 187 -27.68 -10.82 -31.84
C GLU A 187 -26.49 -9.84 -31.73
N CYS A 188 -26.17 -9.39 -30.52
CA CYS A 188 -25.46 -8.16 -30.32
C CYS A 188 -24.35 -8.34 -29.28
N VAL A 189 -23.17 -7.81 -29.61
CA VAL A 189 -21.92 -8.03 -28.86
C VAL A 189 -21.60 -6.76 -28.08
N THR A 190 -21.46 -6.86 -26.76
CA THR A 190 -21.00 -5.74 -25.92
C THR A 190 -19.50 -5.53 -26.12
N LYS A 191 -19.11 -4.51 -26.87
CA LYS A 191 -17.70 -4.14 -27.01
C LYS A 191 -17.20 -3.40 -25.76
N THR A 192 -16.65 -4.14 -24.81
CA THR A 192 -16.06 -3.56 -23.59
C THR A 192 -14.60 -3.20 -23.82
N LEU A 193 -14.24 -1.95 -23.54
CA LEU A 193 -12.86 -1.45 -23.59
C LEU A 193 -12.23 -1.50 -22.20
N TYR A 194 -11.07 -2.11 -22.05
CA TYR A 194 -10.29 -2.14 -20.82
C TYR A 194 -9.14 -1.14 -20.89
N TRP A 195 -8.96 -0.31 -19.88
CA TRP A 195 -7.81 0.59 -19.80
C TRP A 195 -6.73 -0.01 -18.89
N PHE A 196 -5.58 -0.34 -19.47
CA PHE A 196 -4.40 -0.78 -18.70
C PHE A 196 -3.28 0.25 -18.78
N PHE A 197 -2.77 0.49 -19.98
CA PHE A 197 -1.91 1.65 -20.31
C PHE A 197 -2.46 2.42 -21.50
N ILE A 198 -3.05 1.66 -22.42
CA ILE A 198 -3.84 2.12 -23.55
C ILE A 198 -5.23 1.46 -23.47
N PRO A 199 -6.26 2.04 -24.10
CA PRO A 199 -7.52 1.34 -24.32
C PRO A 199 -7.27 0.07 -25.15
N VAL A 200 -7.67 -1.08 -24.62
CA VAL A 200 -7.59 -2.38 -25.32
C VAL A 200 -8.97 -3.00 -25.35
N ASP A 201 -9.34 -3.61 -26.47
CA ASP A 201 -10.55 -4.42 -26.53
C ASP A 201 -10.43 -5.61 -25.57
N SER A 202 -11.43 -5.80 -24.71
CA SER A 202 -11.48 -6.94 -23.79
C SER A 202 -11.41 -8.29 -24.52
N HIS A 203 -11.83 -8.38 -25.80
CA HIS A 203 -11.74 -9.59 -26.61
C HIS A 203 -10.33 -9.87 -27.17
N ASN A 204 -9.35 -9.00 -26.88
CA ASN A 204 -7.99 -9.20 -27.36
C ASN A 204 -7.40 -10.50 -26.77
N THR A 205 -7.04 -11.44 -27.64
CA THR A 205 -6.53 -12.77 -27.24
C THR A 205 -5.20 -12.69 -26.50
N HIS A 206 -4.34 -11.71 -26.81
CA HIS A 206 -3.08 -11.48 -26.10
C HIS A 206 -3.34 -10.95 -24.68
N LEU A 207 -4.30 -10.02 -24.53
CA LEU A 207 -4.72 -9.51 -23.23
C LEU A 207 -5.24 -10.65 -22.34
N ARG A 208 -6.12 -11.50 -22.88
CA ARG A 208 -6.66 -12.67 -22.18
C ARG A 208 -5.56 -13.66 -21.78
N LYS A 209 -4.62 -13.99 -22.67
CA LYS A 209 -3.49 -14.87 -22.36
C LYS A 209 -2.60 -14.29 -21.26
N PHE A 210 -2.30 -12.99 -21.34
CA PHE A 210 -1.53 -12.29 -20.32
C PHE A 210 -2.20 -12.38 -18.95
N PHE A 211 -3.50 -12.06 -18.87
CA PHE A 211 -4.21 -12.11 -17.60
C PHE A 211 -4.44 -13.53 -17.07
N LEU A 212 -4.59 -14.54 -17.93
CA LEU A 212 -4.61 -15.93 -17.51
C LEU A 212 -3.27 -16.33 -16.86
N ALA A 213 -2.15 -15.97 -17.48
CA ALA A 213 -0.83 -16.22 -16.89
C ALA A 213 -0.65 -15.45 -15.58
N TYR A 214 -0.97 -14.15 -15.58
CA TYR A 214 -0.88 -13.28 -14.41
C TYR A 214 -1.69 -13.84 -13.24
N ASN A 215 -2.98 -14.14 -13.43
CA ASN A 215 -3.83 -14.71 -12.38
C ASN A 215 -3.42 -16.14 -11.99
N GLY A 216 -2.82 -16.91 -12.91
CA GLY A 216 -2.21 -18.21 -12.62
C GLY A 216 -1.12 -18.14 -11.55
N PHE A 217 -0.28 -17.10 -11.59
CA PHE A 217 0.76 -16.89 -10.57
C PHE A 217 0.20 -16.63 -9.18
N PHE A 218 -0.99 -16.02 -9.05
CA PHE A 218 -1.65 -15.81 -7.76
C PHE A 218 -2.13 -17.12 -7.14
N VAL A 219 -2.56 -18.08 -7.96
CA VAL A 219 -3.15 -19.36 -7.50
C VAL A 219 -2.08 -20.41 -7.21
N TYR A 220 -1.12 -20.61 -8.12
CA TYR A 220 -0.33 -21.84 -8.16
C TYR A 220 0.72 -21.98 -7.04
N LEU A 221 1.06 -20.91 -6.31
CA LEU A 221 2.41 -20.89 -5.73
C LEU A 221 2.61 -20.55 -4.27
N GLY A 222 1.67 -19.97 -3.50
CA GLY A 222 2.04 -19.45 -2.18
C GLY A 222 2.99 -18.23 -2.24
N LEU A 223 3.86 -18.17 -3.27
CA LEU A 223 4.69 -17.08 -3.74
C LEU A 223 3.88 -15.99 -4.42
N GLY A 224 2.54 -16.03 -4.44
CA GLY A 224 1.73 -14.91 -4.94
C GLY A 224 2.15 -13.59 -4.29
N LEU A 225 2.43 -13.60 -2.98
CA LEU A 225 3.04 -12.45 -2.28
C LEU A 225 4.42 -12.09 -2.86
N LEU A 226 5.34 -13.06 -2.96
CA LEU A 226 6.71 -12.81 -3.42
C LEU A 226 6.72 -12.33 -4.87
N ILE A 227 5.96 -12.96 -5.76
CA ILE A 227 5.85 -12.60 -7.17
C ILE A 227 5.18 -11.23 -7.31
N ASN A 228 4.13 -10.92 -6.53
CA ASN A 228 3.55 -9.58 -6.55
C ASN A 228 4.57 -8.55 -6.11
N VAL A 229 5.27 -8.77 -5.00
CA VAL A 229 6.33 -7.86 -4.54
C VAL A 229 7.43 -7.76 -5.60
N LEU A 230 7.89 -8.87 -6.19
CA LEU A 230 8.95 -8.85 -7.21
C LEU A 230 8.54 -8.15 -8.49
N ILE A 231 7.35 -8.43 -9.04
CA ILE A 231 6.83 -7.77 -10.24
C ILE A 231 6.65 -6.27 -9.98
N LEU A 232 6.13 -5.93 -8.81
CA LEU A 232 5.89 -4.57 -8.37
C LEU A 232 7.21 -3.81 -8.18
N GLU A 233 8.18 -4.40 -7.50
CA GLU A 233 9.52 -3.84 -7.34
C GLU A 233 10.21 -3.72 -8.70
N LEU A 234 10.10 -4.71 -9.59
CA LEU A 234 10.67 -4.65 -10.94
C LEU A 234 10.03 -3.52 -11.76
N LEU A 235 8.71 -3.35 -11.66
CA LEU A 235 8.00 -2.31 -12.39
C LEU A 235 8.28 -0.92 -11.81
N ILE A 236 8.28 -0.77 -10.49
CA ILE A 236 8.69 0.47 -9.80
C ILE A 236 10.13 0.79 -10.18
N PHE A 237 11.04 -0.18 -10.14
CA PHE A 237 12.44 0.01 -10.51
C PHE A 237 12.57 0.44 -11.97
N THR A 238 11.83 -0.19 -12.89
CA THR A 238 11.83 0.18 -14.32
C THR A 238 11.31 1.60 -14.55
N LEU A 239 10.19 1.96 -13.90
CA LEU A 239 9.60 3.30 -14.00
C LEU A 239 10.48 4.38 -13.34
N MET A 240 11.17 4.03 -12.26
CA MET A 240 12.04 4.94 -11.53
C MET A 240 13.48 4.93 -12.05
N ALA A 241 13.90 3.97 -12.87
CA ALA A 241 15.25 3.86 -13.42
C ALA A 241 15.73 5.14 -14.11
N PRO A 242 14.93 5.85 -14.93
CA PRO A 242 15.35 7.11 -15.55
C PRO A 242 15.67 8.20 -14.53
N LEU A 243 15.03 8.17 -13.35
CA LEU A 243 15.26 9.13 -12.26
C LEU A 243 16.38 8.65 -11.32
N SER A 244 16.47 7.35 -11.07
CA SER A 244 17.42 6.77 -10.12
C SER A 244 18.83 6.64 -10.71
N LEU A 245 18.99 6.30 -11.99
CA LEU A 245 20.30 6.13 -12.62
C LEU A 245 21.15 7.42 -12.62
N PRO A 246 20.64 8.60 -13.01
CA PRO A 246 21.41 9.84 -12.92
C PRO A 246 21.76 10.20 -11.47
N SER A 247 20.85 9.94 -10.53
CA SER A 247 21.07 10.21 -9.11
C SER A 247 22.15 9.29 -8.50
N LEU A 248 22.16 8.01 -8.91
CA LEU A 248 23.15 7.03 -8.51
C LEU A 248 24.51 7.39 -9.12
N PHE A 249 24.55 7.77 -10.41
CA PHE A 249 25.77 8.23 -11.06
C PHE A 249 26.35 9.48 -10.38
N ALA A 250 25.51 10.48 -10.10
CA ALA A 250 25.92 11.68 -9.37
C ALA A 250 26.42 11.32 -7.95
N PHE A 251 25.78 10.36 -7.28
CA PHE A 251 26.23 9.87 -5.98
C PHE A 251 27.58 9.15 -6.05
N ILE A 252 27.80 8.29 -7.05
CA ILE A 252 29.08 7.58 -7.25
C ILE A 252 30.19 8.59 -7.57
N LEU A 253 29.93 9.54 -8.48
CA LEU A 253 30.87 10.60 -8.83
C LEU A 253 31.20 11.45 -7.61
N TYR A 254 30.18 11.82 -6.85
CA TYR A 254 30.34 12.55 -5.60
C TYR A 254 31.13 11.75 -4.57
N TRP A 255 30.83 10.47 -4.36
CA TRP A 255 31.54 9.60 -3.42
C TRP A 255 33.01 9.44 -3.78
N TYR A 256 33.31 9.33 -5.08
CA TYR A 256 34.67 9.28 -5.61
C TYR A 256 35.44 10.58 -5.31
N VAL A 257 34.82 11.74 -5.56
CA VAL A 257 35.40 13.07 -5.24
C VAL A 257 35.50 13.28 -3.73
N GLU A 258 34.51 12.82 -2.96
CA GLU A 258 34.42 12.97 -1.51
C GLU A 258 35.43 12.11 -0.76
N ARG A 259 35.89 10.98 -1.34
CA ARG A 259 37.03 10.24 -0.80
C ARG A 259 38.27 11.12 -0.62
N SER A 260 38.36 12.23 -1.38
CA SER A 260 39.36 13.28 -1.25
C SER A 260 39.04 14.30 -0.13
N MET A 261 37.77 14.52 0.23
CA MET A 261 37.30 15.64 1.06
C MET A 261 36.50 15.17 2.30
N ARG A 262 37.19 14.83 3.40
CA ARG A 262 36.58 14.31 4.65
C ARG A 262 35.49 15.19 5.29
N ARG A 263 35.42 16.50 4.98
CA ARG A 263 34.48 17.45 5.59
C ARG A 263 33.10 17.55 4.89
N ALA A 264 32.95 17.08 3.65
CA ALA A 264 31.69 17.22 2.90
C ALA A 264 30.61 16.16 3.29
N ARG A 265 31.04 15.12 4.01
CA ARG A 265 30.28 13.91 4.38
C ARG A 265 29.04 14.13 5.22
N ALA A 266 28.98 15.24 5.95
CA ALA A 266 27.83 15.55 6.79
C ALA A 266 26.59 16.00 5.99
N ARG A 267 26.76 16.57 4.79
CA ARG A 267 25.62 17.18 4.05
C ARG A 267 25.05 16.31 2.93
N VAL A 268 25.84 15.44 2.31
CA VAL A 268 25.36 14.70 1.11
C VAL A 268 24.73 13.34 1.44
N LEU A 269 25.13 12.74 2.55
CA LEU A 269 24.48 11.53 3.05
C LEU A 269 22.95 11.65 3.22
N PRO A 270 22.39 12.71 3.85
CA PRO A 270 20.94 12.84 3.98
C PRO A 270 20.24 13.06 2.63
N LEU A 271 20.88 13.72 1.66
CA LEU A 271 20.29 13.94 0.33
C LEU A 271 20.14 12.62 -0.43
N HIS A 272 21.18 11.79 -0.44
CA HIS A 272 21.12 10.47 -1.05
C HIS A 272 20.09 9.55 -0.36
N GLN A 273 19.98 9.63 0.97
CA GLN A 273 18.97 8.90 1.73
C GLN A 273 17.54 9.31 1.34
N CYS A 274 17.27 10.61 1.18
CA CYS A 274 15.99 11.07 0.66
C CYS A 274 15.71 10.49 -0.74
N ILE A 275 16.71 10.50 -1.63
CA ILE A 275 16.56 9.97 -3.00
C ILE A 275 16.26 8.46 -3.00
N MET A 276 16.88 7.68 -2.11
CA MET A 276 16.67 6.23 -2.05
C MET A 276 15.37 5.83 -1.34
N VAL A 277 14.89 6.61 -0.37
CA VAL A 277 13.65 6.34 0.36
C VAL A 277 12.41 6.72 -0.46
N VAL A 278 12.55 7.74 -1.31
CA VAL A 278 11.47 8.24 -2.17
C VAL A 278 10.84 7.12 -3.02
N PRO A 279 11.58 6.26 -3.76
CA PRO A 279 11.00 5.15 -4.52
C PRO A 279 10.18 4.17 -3.68
N PHE A 280 10.65 3.81 -2.47
CA PHE A 280 9.95 2.88 -1.58
C PHE A 280 8.64 3.44 -1.02
N VAL A 281 8.51 4.77 -0.94
CA VAL A 281 7.30 5.44 -0.46
C VAL A 281 6.38 5.84 -1.61
N ILE A 282 6.95 6.45 -2.66
CA ILE A 282 6.22 6.99 -3.79
C ILE A 282 5.81 5.89 -4.78
N GLY A 283 6.66 4.88 -5.01
CA GLY A 283 6.35 3.77 -5.92
C GLY A 283 5.03 3.08 -5.60
N PRO A 284 4.81 2.61 -4.35
CA PRO A 284 3.53 2.05 -3.91
C PRO A 284 2.33 2.95 -4.15
N LEU A 285 2.49 4.23 -3.83
CA LEU A 285 1.47 5.24 -3.94
C LEU A 285 1.07 5.46 -5.41
N LEU A 286 2.07 5.59 -6.30
CA LEU A 286 1.85 5.68 -7.75
C LEU A 286 1.11 4.46 -8.29
N PHE A 287 1.41 3.27 -7.77
CA PHE A 287 0.78 2.04 -8.23
C PHE A 287 -0.69 1.94 -7.83
N VAL A 288 -1.04 2.36 -6.61
CA VAL A 288 -2.45 2.46 -6.22
C VAL A 288 -3.18 3.53 -7.01
N PHE A 289 -2.55 4.69 -7.25
CA PHE A 289 -3.11 5.69 -8.14
C PHE A 289 -3.29 5.17 -9.57
N PHE A 290 -2.38 4.33 -10.05
CA PHE A 290 -2.49 3.68 -11.35
C PHE A 290 -3.73 2.76 -11.42
N PHE A 291 -3.98 1.91 -10.42
CA PHE A 291 -5.18 1.05 -10.40
C PHE A 291 -6.47 1.85 -10.26
N ILE A 292 -6.49 2.90 -9.42
CA ILE A 292 -7.61 3.83 -9.32
C ILE A 292 -7.87 4.47 -10.69
N TYR A 293 -6.83 5.02 -11.30
CA TYR A 293 -6.92 5.67 -12.61
C TYR A 293 -7.37 4.69 -13.69
N SER A 294 -6.83 3.48 -13.73
CA SER A 294 -7.21 2.43 -14.68
C SER A 294 -8.67 2.03 -14.55
N THR A 295 -9.17 1.91 -13.32
CA THR A 295 -10.58 1.62 -13.05
C THR A 295 -11.46 2.75 -13.55
N GLU A 296 -11.13 4.01 -13.21
CA GLU A 296 -11.91 5.17 -13.65
C GLU A 296 -11.87 5.38 -15.17
N GLN A 297 -10.73 5.13 -15.82
CA GLN A 297 -10.63 5.20 -17.29
C GLN A 297 -11.44 4.09 -17.96
N THR A 298 -11.43 2.88 -17.41
CA THR A 298 -12.28 1.77 -17.90
C THR A 298 -13.77 2.17 -17.82
N ILE A 299 -14.20 2.80 -16.73
CA ILE A 299 -15.58 3.31 -16.59
C ILE A 299 -15.87 4.38 -17.64
N ARG A 300 -14.99 5.39 -17.77
CA ARG A 300 -15.16 6.48 -18.73
C ARG A 300 -15.27 6.00 -20.18
N LEU A 301 -14.44 5.03 -20.58
CA LEU A 301 -14.44 4.47 -21.93
C LEU A 301 -15.74 3.73 -22.27
N ASN A 302 -16.38 3.11 -21.28
CA ASN A 302 -17.61 2.33 -21.50
C ASN A 302 -18.88 3.12 -21.13
N ARG A 303 -18.76 4.38 -20.69
CA ARG A 303 -19.90 5.20 -20.23
C ARG A 303 -21.00 5.36 -21.28
N ALA A 304 -20.63 5.47 -22.55
CA ALA A 304 -21.58 5.57 -23.66
C ALA A 304 -22.35 4.27 -23.92
N ALA A 305 -21.81 3.13 -23.48
CA ALA A 305 -22.44 1.82 -23.60
C ALA A 305 -23.32 1.47 -22.40
N LEU A 306 -23.27 2.22 -21.29
CA LEU A 306 -24.13 1.97 -20.13
C LEU A 306 -25.58 2.37 -20.43
N LYS A 307 -26.52 1.48 -20.12
CA LYS A 307 -27.95 1.67 -20.41
C LYS A 307 -28.57 2.83 -19.62
N ASP A 308 -28.07 3.09 -18.43
CA ASP A 308 -28.66 4.00 -17.45
C ASP A 308 -27.60 4.56 -16.49
N ALA A 309 -27.94 5.65 -15.79
CA ALA A 309 -27.09 6.28 -14.79
C ALA A 309 -27.08 5.54 -13.43
N GLY A 310 -27.54 4.28 -13.39
CA GLY A 310 -27.68 3.51 -12.15
C GLY A 310 -26.37 3.28 -11.40
N GLU A 311 -25.21 3.35 -12.05
CA GLU A 311 -23.90 3.30 -11.36
C GLU A 311 -23.64 4.50 -10.44
N GLU A 312 -24.29 5.64 -10.70
CA GLU A 312 -24.23 6.84 -9.86
C GLU A 312 -25.25 6.80 -8.72
N SER A 313 -26.17 5.82 -8.73
CA SER A 313 -27.13 5.64 -7.66
C SER A 313 -26.47 5.05 -6.41
N TRP A 314 -26.94 5.52 -5.25
CA TRP A 314 -26.46 5.05 -3.95
C TRP A 314 -27.33 3.91 -3.44
N SER A 315 -26.73 2.74 -3.24
CA SER A 315 -27.36 1.62 -2.54
C SER A 315 -27.08 1.68 -1.03
N TYR A 316 -27.93 1.04 -0.22
CA TYR A 316 -27.70 0.95 1.22
C TYR A 316 -26.33 0.30 1.53
N GLY A 317 -25.98 -0.77 0.80
CA GLY A 317 -24.70 -1.47 0.97
C GLY A 317 -23.50 -0.57 0.66
N GLN A 318 -23.60 0.24 -0.39
CA GLN A 318 -22.58 1.24 -0.74
C GLN A 318 -22.41 2.32 0.34
N THR A 319 -23.51 2.89 0.83
CA THR A 319 -23.45 3.89 1.90
C THR A 319 -22.80 3.30 3.14
N LEU A 320 -23.16 2.07 3.52
CA LEU A 320 -22.57 1.37 4.65
C LEU A 320 -21.06 1.11 4.45
N ALA A 321 -20.64 0.72 3.23
CA ALA A 321 -19.23 0.53 2.89
C ALA A 321 -18.43 1.84 3.05
N VAL A 322 -18.95 2.97 2.54
CA VAL A 322 -18.30 4.29 2.66
C VAL A 322 -18.24 4.75 4.11
N VAL A 323 -19.30 4.56 4.91
CA VAL A 323 -19.29 4.90 6.33
C VAL A 323 -18.23 4.07 7.07
N THR A 324 -18.16 2.76 6.80
CA THR A 324 -17.17 1.86 7.42
C THR A 324 -15.74 2.24 7.06
N ALA A 325 -15.49 2.56 5.78
CA ALA A 325 -14.21 3.08 5.32
C ALA A 325 -13.87 4.41 6.01
N SER A 326 -14.82 5.34 6.09
CA SER A 326 -14.66 6.65 6.72
C SER A 326 -14.34 6.54 8.21
N VAL A 327 -15.01 5.66 8.94
CA VAL A 327 -14.71 5.38 10.36
C VAL A 327 -13.28 4.84 10.52
N SER A 328 -12.87 3.94 9.65
CA SER A 328 -11.51 3.37 9.66
C SER A 328 -10.44 4.44 9.43
N VAL A 329 -10.64 5.32 8.44
CA VAL A 329 -9.75 6.45 8.15
C VAL A 329 -9.79 7.49 9.28
N GLY A 330 -10.97 7.79 9.82
CA GLY A 330 -11.15 8.72 10.94
C GLY A 330 -10.40 8.27 12.19
N MET A 331 -10.50 6.98 12.55
CA MET A 331 -9.74 6.40 13.65
C MET A 331 -8.22 6.51 13.43
N LEU A 332 -7.76 6.29 12.19
CA LEU A 332 -6.36 6.48 11.81
C LEU A 332 -5.90 7.94 12.01
N LEU A 333 -6.67 8.91 11.51
CA LEU A 333 -6.38 10.34 11.64
C LEU A 333 -6.36 10.79 13.11
N VAL A 334 -7.34 10.38 13.92
CA VAL A 334 -7.38 10.67 15.35
C VAL A 334 -6.14 10.13 16.05
N LYS A 335 -5.68 8.93 15.67
CA LYS A 335 -4.49 8.31 16.25
C LYS A 335 -3.21 9.06 15.87
N ILE A 336 -3.06 9.47 14.61
CA ILE A 336 -1.97 10.34 14.15
C ILE A 336 -1.94 11.63 14.99
N MET A 337 -3.09 12.28 15.17
CA MET A 337 -3.19 13.51 15.95
C MET A 337 -2.83 13.30 17.42
N LYS A 338 -3.27 12.19 18.03
CA LYS A 338 -2.92 11.84 19.42
C LYS A 338 -1.42 11.61 19.59
N ILE A 339 -0.78 10.87 18.69
CA ILE A 339 0.68 10.66 18.71
C ILE A 339 1.40 12.00 18.60
N ARG A 340 1.02 12.84 17.63
CA ARG A 340 1.63 14.17 17.45
C ARG A 340 1.47 15.08 18.68
N LYS A 341 0.32 15.02 19.36
CA LYS A 341 0.09 15.76 20.61
C LYS A 341 0.95 15.23 21.75
N SER A 342 1.08 13.90 21.88
CA SER A 342 1.94 13.25 22.88
C SER A 342 3.40 13.67 22.70
N ASP A 343 3.92 13.58 21.48
CA ASP A 343 5.32 13.91 21.18
C ASP A 343 5.62 15.40 21.46
N ARG A 344 4.65 16.30 21.17
CA ARG A 344 4.77 17.72 21.51
C ARG A 344 4.84 17.95 23.03
N LYS A 345 4.04 17.21 23.81
CA LYS A 345 4.06 17.31 25.27
C LYS A 345 5.38 16.80 25.85
N GLU A 346 5.87 15.68 25.36
CA GLU A 346 7.15 15.10 25.79
C GLU A 346 8.32 16.05 25.49
N ARG A 347 8.36 16.67 24.31
CA ARG A 347 9.37 17.69 23.97
C ARG A 347 9.32 18.92 24.88
N ARG A 348 8.12 19.38 25.27
CA ARG A 348 7.97 20.50 26.21
C ARG A 348 8.48 20.13 27.60
N ASN A 349 8.12 18.94 28.09
CA ASN A 349 8.59 18.46 29.38
C ASN A 349 10.11 18.30 29.41
N LYS A 350 10.71 17.81 28.33
CA LYS A 350 12.17 17.70 28.21
C LYS A 350 12.84 19.08 28.17
N ALA A 351 12.27 20.04 27.44
CA ALA A 351 12.78 21.40 27.41
C ALA A 351 12.70 22.08 28.78
N SER A 352 11.64 21.84 29.58
CA SER A 352 11.57 22.36 30.94
C SER A 352 12.60 21.72 31.87
N THR A 353 12.79 20.39 31.82
CA THR A 353 13.81 19.73 32.65
C THR A 353 15.23 20.17 32.28
N ASP A 354 15.52 20.36 31.00
CA ASP A 354 16.83 20.84 30.55
C ASP A 354 17.07 22.30 30.97
N THR A 355 16.01 23.13 30.99
CA THR A 355 16.08 24.51 31.47
C THR A 355 16.32 24.56 32.98
N GLU A 356 15.64 23.72 33.75
CA GLU A 356 15.84 23.60 35.21
C GLU A 356 17.23 23.06 35.55
N ALA A 357 17.72 22.04 34.84
CA ALA A 357 19.07 21.51 35.01
C ALA A 357 20.15 22.56 34.67
N SER A 358 19.96 23.32 33.58
CA SER A 358 20.86 24.41 33.20
C SER A 358 20.85 25.55 34.22
N ALA A 359 19.67 25.94 34.71
CA ALA A 359 19.53 26.95 35.76
C ALA A 359 20.18 26.49 37.08
N GLY A 360 20.02 25.22 37.45
CA GLY A 360 20.68 24.59 38.59
C GLY A 360 22.21 24.66 38.50
N CYS A 361 22.78 24.24 37.37
CA CYS A 361 24.23 24.33 37.11
C CYS A 361 24.75 25.78 37.15
N CYS A 362 23.96 26.75 36.67
CA CYS A 362 24.34 28.15 36.70
C CYS A 362 24.35 28.71 38.13
N PHE A 363 23.40 28.27 38.98
CA PHE A 363 23.32 28.67 40.38
C PHE A 363 24.50 28.12 41.21
N THR A 364 24.84 26.83 41.05
CA THR A 364 26.02 26.25 41.73
C THR A 364 27.33 26.88 41.28
N ALA A 365 27.50 27.15 39.98
CA ALA A 365 28.68 27.83 39.47
C ALA A 365 28.83 29.27 40.02
N ARG A 366 27.70 29.93 40.37
CA ARG A 366 27.71 31.26 40.98
C ARG A 366 28.05 31.20 42.48
N GLN A 367 27.54 30.20 43.21
CA GLN A 367 27.89 29.99 44.63
C GLN A 367 29.37 29.65 44.81
N PHE A 368 29.94 28.78 43.97
CA PHE A 368 31.37 28.46 44.02
C PHE A 368 32.26 29.71 43.82
N ARG A 369 31.87 30.60 42.89
CA ARG A 369 32.59 31.85 42.65
C ARG A 369 32.50 32.88 43.80
N GLN A 370 31.50 32.76 44.67
CA GLN A 370 31.40 33.61 45.88
C GLN A 370 32.19 33.06 47.06
N LEU A 371 32.55 31.78 47.06
CA LEU A 371 33.38 31.16 48.11
C LEU A 371 34.89 31.28 47.82
N GLU A 372 35.27 31.57 46.57
CA GLU A 372 36.67 31.81 46.17
C GLU A 372 37.16 33.26 46.39
N ASN A 373 36.25 34.21 46.66
CA ASN A 373 36.56 35.59 47.02
C ASN A 373 36.31 35.80 48.51
#